data_AF-A0A6L8GIK1-F1
#
_entry.id   AF-A0A6L8GIK1-F1
#
_cell.length_a   1.000
_cell.length_b   1.000
_cell.length_c   1.000
_cell.angle_alpha   90.00
_cell.angle_beta   90.00
_cell.angle_gamma   90.00
#
_symmetry.space_group_name_H-M   'P 1'
#
loop_
_entity.id
_entity.type
_entity.pdbx_description
1 polymer ?
#
loop_
_entity_poly.entity_id
_entity_poly.type
_entity_poly.pdbx_seq_one_letter_code
_entity_poly.pdbx_strand_id
1 'polypeptide(L)'
;ALATYVDRVACSVGRMSCRVFGLDSETGRQLAASLGSALQLTNILRDVREDARRNRIYLPASALREAGLECPRTDTLADQPAVDIVCQGLSENAWDHFAAADRIMGDCRPQDIRPARMMRAVYGKLLERIVGAGFSPFPSERISLGSFRKAC
;
A
#
# COMPACT_ATOMS: atom_id res chain seq x y z
N ALA A 1 13.46 2.92 -8.32
CA ALA A 1 12.92 4.23 -7.87
C ALA A 1 11.80 4.05 -6.83
N LEU A 2 10.68 3.38 -7.16
CA LEU A 2 9.55 3.19 -6.24
C LEU A 2 9.92 2.40 -4.97
N ALA A 3 10.64 1.28 -5.09
CA ALA A 3 11.08 0.50 -3.93
C ALA A 3 11.92 1.32 -2.93
N THR A 4 12.83 2.16 -3.43
CA THR A 4 13.63 3.07 -2.60
C THR A 4 12.77 4.15 -1.92
N TYR A 5 11.77 4.66 -2.62
CA TYR A 5 10.81 5.61 -2.04
C TYR A 5 10.02 4.94 -0.91
N VAL A 6 9.46 3.76 -1.16
CA VAL A 6 8.71 2.96 -0.18
C VAL A 6 9.57 2.66 1.06
N ASP A 7 10.83 2.25 0.87
CA ASP A 7 11.74 1.98 1.99
C ASP A 7 11.97 3.23 2.86
N ARG A 8 12.15 4.39 2.23
CA ARG A 8 12.40 5.65 2.92
C ARG A 8 11.17 6.20 3.65
N VAL A 9 9.97 6.09 3.09
CA VAL A 9 8.77 6.74 3.65
C VAL A 9 7.95 5.83 4.57
N ALA A 10 8.01 4.50 4.40
CA ALA A 10 7.19 3.57 5.17
C ALA A 10 8.04 2.57 5.98
N CYS A 11 9.03 1.93 5.36
CA CYS A 11 9.83 0.91 6.05
C CYS A 11 10.70 1.51 7.16
N SER A 12 11.21 2.74 6.98
CA SER A 12 11.96 3.48 8.00
C SER A 12 11.17 3.67 9.31
N VAL A 13 9.90 4.07 9.21
CA VAL A 13 8.98 4.24 10.35
C VAL A 13 8.67 2.89 11.00
N GLY A 14 8.50 1.84 10.18
CA GLY A 14 8.33 0.47 10.66
C GLY A 14 9.52 0.00 11.50
N ARG A 15 10.76 0.27 11.06
CA ARG A 15 11.99 -0.14 11.77
C ARG A 15 12.10 0.52 13.14
N MET A 16 11.73 1.80 13.26
CA MET A 16 11.70 2.49 14.55
C MET A 16 10.63 1.91 15.47
N SER A 17 9.41 1.71 14.94
CA SER A 17 8.28 1.15 15.69
C SER A 17 8.57 -0.25 16.22
N CYS A 18 9.16 -1.14 15.40
CA CYS A 18 9.45 -2.51 15.81
C CYS A 18 10.46 -2.57 16.96
N ARG A 19 11.44 -1.66 17.01
CA ARG A 19 12.37 -1.58 18.14
C ARG A 19 11.68 -1.11 19.43
N VAL A 20 10.75 -0.17 19.33
CA VAL A 20 9.96 0.29 20.48
C VAL A 20 9.09 -0.84 21.04
N PHE A 21 8.60 -1.74 20.17
CA PHE A 21 7.78 -2.89 20.58
C PHE A 21 8.59 -4.11 21.03
N GLY A 22 9.91 -4.01 21.11
CA GLY A 22 10.77 -5.07 21.65
C GLY A 22 11.01 -6.26 20.71
N LEU A 23 10.74 -6.12 19.41
CA LEU A 23 11.15 -7.12 18.42
C LEU A 23 12.67 -7.10 18.26
N ASP A 24 13.27 -8.26 18.01
CA ASP A 24 14.68 -8.33 17.65
C ASP A 24 14.96 -7.57 16.35
N SER A 25 16.21 -7.16 16.16
CA SER A 25 16.56 -6.24 15.08
C SER A 25 16.42 -6.84 13.67
N GLU A 26 16.48 -8.15 13.50
CA GLU A 26 16.33 -8.78 12.19
C GLU A 26 14.85 -8.90 11.86
N THR A 27 14.06 -9.52 12.74
CA THR A 27 12.61 -9.67 12.58
C THR A 27 11.93 -8.33 12.42
N GLY A 28 12.30 -7.33 13.24
CA GLY A 28 11.77 -5.98 13.12
C GLY A 28 12.08 -5.31 11.78
N ARG A 29 13.26 -5.57 11.19
CA ARG A 29 13.60 -5.06 9.85
C ARG A 29 12.78 -5.73 8.75
N GLN A 30 12.66 -7.06 8.81
CA GLN A 30 11.89 -7.82 7.81
C GLN A 30 10.41 -7.47 7.88
N LEU A 31 9.83 -7.38 9.08
CA LEU A 31 8.44 -7.00 9.27
C LEU A 31 8.18 -5.57 8.77
N ALA A 32 9.09 -4.63 9.10
CA ALA A 32 8.99 -3.26 8.63
C ALA A 32 9.07 -3.15 7.10
N ALA A 33 9.95 -3.93 6.46
CA ALA A 33 10.08 -3.97 5.01
C ALA A 33 8.80 -4.51 4.34
N SER A 34 8.29 -5.65 4.81
CA SER A 34 7.11 -6.29 4.23
C SER A 34 5.83 -5.49 4.52
N LEU A 35 5.51 -5.25 5.79
CA LEU A 35 4.28 -4.55 6.15
C LEU A 35 4.32 -3.10 5.65
N GLY A 36 5.45 -2.39 5.81
CA GLY A 36 5.60 -1.02 5.32
C GLY A 36 5.36 -0.90 3.82
N SER A 37 5.86 -1.86 3.03
CA SER A 37 5.63 -1.89 1.59
C SER A 37 4.16 -2.10 1.24
N ALA A 38 3.50 -3.08 1.88
CA ALA A 38 2.09 -3.33 1.67
C ALA A 38 1.21 -2.09 1.98
N LEU A 39 1.47 -1.42 3.11
CA LEU A 39 0.75 -0.23 3.52
C LEU A 39 0.94 0.92 2.51
N GLN A 40 2.17 1.13 2.04
CA GLN A 40 2.47 2.23 1.13
C GLN A 40 1.92 1.99 -0.28
N LEU A 41 1.99 0.77 -0.79
CA LEU A 41 1.36 0.41 -2.06
C LEU A 41 -0.16 0.60 -1.99
N THR A 42 -0.78 0.20 -0.88
CA THR A 42 -2.21 0.45 -0.63
C THR A 42 -2.54 1.95 -0.64
N ASN A 43 -1.68 2.80 -0.05
CA ASN A 43 -1.86 4.25 -0.11
C ASN A 43 -1.77 4.78 -1.55
N ILE A 44 -0.78 4.34 -2.33
CA ILE A 44 -0.62 4.73 -3.74
C ILE A 44 -1.87 4.35 -4.54
N LEU A 45 -2.37 3.13 -4.39
CA LEU A 45 -3.56 2.64 -5.08
C LEU A 45 -4.81 3.44 -4.68
N ARG A 46 -4.98 3.77 -3.40
CA ARG A 46 -6.13 4.54 -2.92
C ARG A 46 -6.18 5.96 -3.49
N ASP A 47 -5.02 6.58 -3.65
CA ASP A 47 -4.90 8.02 -3.86
C ASP A 47 -4.60 8.41 -5.32
N VAL A 48 -4.54 7.46 -6.28
CA VAL A 48 -4.21 7.71 -7.70
C VAL A 48 -4.94 8.93 -8.29
N ARG A 49 -6.28 8.98 -8.20
CA ARG A 49 -7.08 10.09 -8.77
C ARG A 49 -6.82 11.42 -8.04
N GLU A 50 -6.65 11.40 -6.73
CA GLU A 50 -6.38 12.60 -5.93
C GLU A 50 -4.97 13.14 -6.19
N ASP A 51 -3.99 12.25 -6.31
CA ASP A 51 -2.62 12.60 -6.65
C ASP A 51 -2.53 13.17 -8.08
N ALA A 52 -3.25 12.56 -9.03
CA ALA A 52 -3.42 13.08 -10.39
C ALA A 52 -3.95 14.52 -10.40
N ARG A 53 -5.01 14.82 -9.62
CA ARG A 53 -5.55 16.18 -9.47
C ARG A 53 -4.54 17.18 -8.89
N ARG A 54 -3.57 16.69 -8.11
CA ARG A 54 -2.47 17.48 -7.53
C ARG A 54 -1.22 17.51 -8.41
N ASN A 55 -1.33 17.07 -9.67
CA ASN A 55 -0.22 16.94 -10.63
C ASN A 55 0.92 16.04 -10.13
N ARG A 56 0.57 14.92 -9.49
CA ARG A 56 1.52 13.92 -8.99
C ARG A 56 1.18 12.54 -9.54
N ILE A 57 2.21 11.75 -9.81
CA ILE A 57 2.11 10.35 -10.23
C ILE A 57 3.05 9.52 -9.37
N TYR A 58 2.49 8.60 -8.57
CA TYR A 58 3.26 7.66 -7.76
C TYR A 58 3.27 6.24 -8.33
N LEU A 59 2.48 5.98 -9.39
CA LEU A 59 2.54 4.74 -10.15
C LEU A 59 3.95 4.59 -10.77
N PRO A 60 4.55 3.39 -10.76
CA PRO A 60 5.90 3.20 -11.28
C PRO A 60 5.95 3.43 -12.79
N ALA A 61 6.87 4.30 -13.21
CA ALA A 61 7.06 4.67 -14.61
C ALA A 61 7.37 3.47 -15.53
N SER A 62 8.04 2.43 -15.03
CA SER A 62 8.26 1.20 -15.81
C SER A 62 6.95 0.50 -16.14
N ALA A 63 6.09 0.29 -15.15
CA ALA A 63 4.79 -0.34 -15.34
C ALA A 63 3.87 0.51 -16.23
N LEU A 64 3.90 1.84 -16.07
CA LEU A 64 3.16 2.75 -16.97
C LEU A 64 3.63 2.60 -18.42
N ARG A 65 4.94 2.59 -18.68
CA ARG A 65 5.48 2.40 -20.04
C ARG A 65 5.14 1.02 -20.61
N GLU A 66 5.25 -0.04 -19.81
CA GLU A 66 4.88 -1.40 -20.21
C GLU A 66 3.39 -1.51 -20.57
N ALA A 67 2.54 -0.71 -19.92
CA ALA A 67 1.13 -0.56 -20.24
C ALA A 67 0.85 0.44 -21.38
N GLY A 68 1.88 0.98 -22.04
CA GLY A 68 1.76 1.91 -23.18
C GLY A 68 1.63 3.39 -22.83
N LEU A 69 1.89 3.78 -21.58
CA LEU A 69 1.83 5.18 -21.10
C LEU A 69 3.24 5.73 -20.87
N GLU A 70 3.87 6.30 -21.90
CA GLU A 70 5.22 6.87 -21.80
C GLU A 70 5.26 8.24 -21.12
N CYS A 71 4.28 9.09 -21.40
CA CYS A 71 4.14 10.44 -20.85
C CYS A 71 2.68 10.72 -20.48
N PRO A 72 2.10 10.01 -19.50
CA PRO A 72 0.70 10.20 -19.17
C PRO A 72 0.46 11.60 -18.63
N ARG A 73 -0.61 12.23 -19.12
CA ARG A 73 -1.08 13.49 -18.53
C ARG A 73 -1.71 13.19 -17.18
N THR A 74 -1.35 13.96 -16.16
CA THR A 74 -1.85 13.79 -14.80
C THR A 74 -3.36 13.92 -14.72
N ASP A 75 -3.93 14.91 -15.41
CA ASP A 75 -5.37 15.23 -15.42
C ASP A 75 -6.29 14.10 -15.89
N THR A 76 -5.79 13.21 -16.75
CA THR A 76 -6.55 12.13 -17.39
C THR A 76 -6.04 10.73 -17.06
N LEU A 77 -4.93 10.62 -16.31
CA LEU A 77 -4.30 9.34 -15.98
C LEU A 77 -5.31 8.34 -15.39
N ALA A 78 -6.10 8.77 -14.41
CA ALA A 78 -7.06 7.91 -13.69
C ALA A 78 -8.22 7.39 -14.57
N ASP A 79 -8.39 7.92 -15.77
CA ASP A 79 -9.44 7.53 -16.72
C ASP A 79 -8.86 6.66 -17.87
N GLN A 80 -7.56 6.39 -17.88
CA GLN A 80 -6.90 5.55 -18.89
C GLN A 80 -7.12 4.06 -18.58
N PRO A 81 -7.58 3.22 -19.52
CA PRO A 81 -7.71 1.78 -19.32
C PRO A 81 -6.41 1.09 -18.93
N ALA A 82 -5.27 1.59 -19.44
CA ALA A 82 -3.94 1.07 -19.12
C ALA A 82 -3.58 1.19 -17.62
N VAL A 83 -4.22 2.11 -16.89
CA VAL A 83 -4.02 2.24 -15.44
C VAL A 83 -4.59 1.06 -14.67
N ASP A 84 -5.63 0.39 -15.18
CA ASP A 84 -6.18 -0.79 -14.53
C ASP A 84 -5.15 -1.92 -14.45
N ILE A 85 -4.44 -2.19 -15.55
CA ILE A 85 -3.38 -3.20 -15.60
C ILE A 85 -2.27 -2.88 -14.60
N VAL A 86 -1.84 -1.62 -14.54
CA VAL A 86 -0.78 -1.18 -13.62
C VAL A 86 -1.24 -1.31 -12.17
N CYS A 87 -2.46 -0.90 -11.86
CA CYS A 87 -3.01 -0.95 -10.50
C CYS A 87 -3.28 -2.39 -10.04
N GLN A 88 -3.69 -3.28 -10.94
CA GLN A 88 -3.83 -4.72 -10.65
C GLN A 88 -2.48 -5.32 -10.25
N GLY A 89 -1.43 -5.13 -11.05
CA GLY A 89 -0.08 -5.63 -10.71
C GLY A 89 0.46 -5.05 -9.40
N LEU A 90 0.18 -3.77 -9.11
CA LEU A 90 0.54 -3.16 -7.82
C LEU A 90 -0.26 -3.75 -6.65
N SER A 91 -1.53 -4.10 -6.87
CA SER A 91 -2.38 -4.71 -5.84
C SER A 91 -1.92 -6.12 -5.50
N GLU A 92 -1.51 -6.92 -6.50
CA GLU A 92 -0.90 -8.23 -6.30
C GLU A 92 0.39 -8.09 -5.49
N ASN A 93 1.26 -7.14 -5.86
CA ASN A 93 2.49 -6.87 -5.13
C ASN A 93 2.21 -6.46 -3.66
N ALA A 94 1.18 -5.66 -3.41
CA ALA A 94 0.77 -5.31 -2.05
C ALA A 94 0.30 -6.54 -1.25
N TRP A 95 -0.44 -7.46 -1.89
CA TRP A 95 -0.85 -8.72 -1.28
C TRP A 95 0.31 -9.65 -0.97
N ASP A 96 1.30 -9.75 -1.85
CA ASP A 96 2.53 -10.52 -1.60
C ASP A 96 3.27 -10.01 -0.37
N HIS A 97 3.36 -8.68 -0.23
CA HIS A 97 3.96 -8.04 0.93
C HIS A 97 3.16 -8.26 2.22
N PHE A 98 1.81 -8.26 2.14
CA PHE A 98 0.97 -8.64 3.27
C PHE A 98 1.18 -10.10 3.67
N ALA A 99 1.23 -11.02 2.71
CA ALA A 99 1.47 -12.45 2.97
C ALA A 99 2.87 -12.69 3.57
N ALA A 100 3.89 -11.95 3.13
CA ALA A 100 5.21 -11.99 3.73
C ALA A 100 5.21 -11.47 5.17
N ALA A 101 4.50 -10.36 5.44
CA ALA A 101 4.35 -9.83 6.80
C ALA A 101 3.60 -10.80 7.72
N ASP A 102 2.56 -11.48 7.22
CA ASP A 102 1.79 -12.46 7.99
C ASP A 102 2.66 -13.67 8.41
N ARG A 103 3.52 -14.16 7.51
CA ARG A 103 4.50 -15.22 7.84
C ARG A 103 5.43 -14.79 8.96
N ILE A 104 6.04 -13.61 8.85
CA ILE A 104 6.96 -13.07 9.87
C ILE A 104 6.23 -12.89 11.22
N MET A 105 5.00 -12.36 11.20
CA MET A 105 4.19 -12.20 12.41
C MET A 105 3.78 -13.54 13.03
N GLY A 106 3.67 -14.62 12.24
CA GLY A 106 3.37 -15.97 12.72
C GLY A 106 4.43 -16.52 13.68
N ASP A 107 5.68 -16.11 13.51
CA ASP A 107 6.82 -16.55 14.34
C ASP A 107 7.03 -15.64 15.57
N CYS A 108 6.27 -14.56 15.69
CA CYS A 108 6.41 -13.58 16.77
C CYS A 108 5.45 -13.85 17.94
N ARG A 109 5.82 -13.40 19.14
CA ARG A 109 4.89 -13.39 20.29
C ARG A 109 3.74 -12.41 20.01
N PRO A 110 2.46 -12.82 20.18
CA PRO A 110 1.32 -11.98 19.83
C PRO A 110 1.29 -10.58 20.47
N GLN A 111 1.86 -10.44 21.67
CA GLN A 111 1.93 -9.17 22.40
C GLN A 111 2.88 -8.13 21.79
N ASP A 112 3.96 -8.58 21.15
CA ASP A 112 5.00 -7.71 20.58
C ASP A 112 4.57 -7.14 19.22
N ILE A 113 3.59 -7.77 18.57
CA ILE A 113 3.13 -7.42 17.21
C ILE A 113 1.69 -6.90 17.16
N ARG A 114 1.05 -6.60 18.30
CA ARG A 114 -0.34 -6.12 18.32
C ARG A 114 -0.58 -4.93 17.38
N PRO A 115 0.26 -3.87 17.39
CA PRO A 115 0.07 -2.73 16.48
C PRO A 115 0.21 -3.12 15.01
N ALA A 116 1.19 -3.98 14.69
CA ALA A 116 1.41 -4.47 13.32
C ALA A 116 0.20 -5.28 12.82
N ARG A 117 -0.34 -6.18 13.64
CA ARG A 117 -1.55 -6.96 13.33
C ARG A 117 -2.77 -6.07 13.11
N MET A 118 -2.96 -5.04 13.92
CA MET A 118 -4.06 -4.08 13.74
C MET A 118 -3.92 -3.33 12.41
N MET A 119 -2.73 -2.80 12.11
CA MET A 119 -2.47 -2.10 10.85
C MET A 119 -2.69 -3.01 9.64
N ARG A 120 -2.19 -4.24 9.70
CA ARG A 120 -2.41 -5.28 8.68
C ARG A 120 -3.89 -5.56 8.45
N ALA A 121 -4.69 -5.67 9.52
CA ALA A 121 -6.12 -5.94 9.41
C ALA A 121 -6.89 -4.76 8.81
N VAL A 122 -6.57 -3.54 9.22
CA VAL A 122 -7.19 -2.31 8.69
C VAL A 122 -6.83 -2.15 7.22
N TYR A 123 -5.55 -2.14 6.87
CA TYR A 123 -5.15 -1.88 5.48
C TYR A 123 -5.47 -3.04 4.53
N GLY A 124 -5.49 -4.29 5.00
CA GLY A 124 -5.97 -5.41 4.18
C GLY A 124 -7.41 -5.21 3.73
N LYS A 125 -8.32 -4.83 4.65
CA LYS A 125 -9.71 -4.50 4.31
C LYS A 125 -9.83 -3.29 3.38
N LEU A 126 -8.95 -2.31 3.55
CA LEU A 126 -8.91 -1.15 2.64
C LEU A 126 -8.51 -1.59 1.23
N LEU A 127 -7.48 -2.42 1.10
CA LEU A 127 -7.02 -2.94 -0.19
C LEU A 127 -8.10 -3.80 -0.86
N GLU A 128 -8.79 -4.67 -0.12
CA GLU A 128 -9.94 -5.43 -0.62
C GLU A 128 -11.02 -4.53 -1.22
N ARG A 129 -11.37 -3.43 -0.52
CA ARG A 129 -12.34 -2.45 -1.01
C ARG A 129 -11.86 -1.72 -2.25
N ILE A 130 -10.58 -1.36 -2.30
CA ILE A 130 -9.98 -0.68 -3.45
C ILE A 130 -10.03 -1.58 -4.69
N VAL A 131 -9.57 -2.83 -4.55
CA VAL A 131 -9.60 -3.81 -5.65
C VAL A 131 -11.03 -4.11 -6.09
N GLY A 132 -11.96 -4.29 -5.14
CA GLY A 132 -13.36 -4.57 -5.43
C GLY A 132 -14.11 -3.42 -6.12
N ALA A 133 -13.65 -2.19 -5.97
CA ALA A 133 -14.21 -1.03 -6.68
C ALA A 133 -13.69 -0.90 -8.12
N GLY A 134 -12.59 -1.56 -8.46
CA GLY A 134 -11.91 -1.46 -9.75
C GLY A 134 -11.13 -0.16 -9.95
N PHE A 135 -10.34 -0.12 -11.03
CA PHE A 135 -9.40 0.96 -11.31
C PHE A 135 -9.69 1.70 -12.63
N SER A 136 -10.59 1.21 -13.48
CA SER A 136 -10.96 1.90 -14.73
C SER A 136 -12.49 1.84 -15.01
N PRO A 137 -13.20 2.98 -14.91
CA PRO A 137 -12.70 4.26 -14.41
C PRO A 137 -12.39 4.17 -12.92
N PHE A 138 -11.33 4.85 -12.46
CA PHE A 138 -11.07 4.97 -11.03
C PHE A 138 -12.28 5.62 -10.35
N PRO A 139 -12.68 5.17 -9.14
CA PRO A 139 -13.73 5.83 -8.36
C PRO A 139 -13.54 7.35 -8.29
N SER A 140 -14.65 8.09 -8.42
CA SER A 140 -14.64 9.56 -8.36
C SER A 140 -14.34 10.07 -6.95
N GLU A 141 -14.76 9.31 -5.94
CA GLU A 141 -14.52 9.55 -4.52
C GLU A 141 -13.42 8.65 -3.97
N ARG A 142 -12.70 9.17 -2.97
CA ARG A 142 -11.64 8.44 -2.28
C ARG A 142 -12.22 7.32 -1.42
N ILE A 143 -11.78 6.09 -1.65
CA ILE A 143 -12.19 4.93 -0.84
C ILE A 143 -11.60 5.05 0.56
N SER A 144 -12.47 4.94 1.56
CA SER A 144 -12.09 4.83 2.97
C SER A 144 -12.84 3.67 3.63
N LEU A 145 -12.36 3.23 4.79
CA LEU A 145 -13.07 2.23 5.59
C LEU A 145 -14.29 2.81 6.34
N GLY A 146 -14.61 4.09 6.14
CA GLY A 146 -15.55 4.82 6.98
C GLY A 146 -14.99 5.03 8.39
N SER A 147 -15.53 6.00 9.10
CA SER A 147 -15.20 6.19 10.51
C SER A 147 -15.68 4.96 11.29
N PHE A 148 -14.79 4.33 12.08
CA PHE A 148 -15.20 3.46 13.18
C PHE A 148 -16.17 4.26 14.06
N ARG A 149 -17.48 4.05 13.93
CA ARG A 149 -18.39 4.39 15.02
C ARG A 149 -18.01 3.43 16.14
N LYS A 150 -17.29 3.93 17.14
CA LYS A 150 -17.19 3.27 18.43
C LYS A 150 -18.64 3.07 18.89
N ALA A 151 -19.13 1.84 18.86
CA ALA A 151 -20.29 1.50 19.67
C ALA A 151 -19.86 1.76 21.12
N CYS A 152 -20.57 2.68 21.79
CA CYS A 152 -20.46 2.90 23.22
C CYS A 152 -20.77 1.62 23.99
#